data_AF-A0A640NQF7-F1
#
_entry.id   AF-A0A640NQF7-F1
#
_cell.length_a   1.000
_cell.length_b   1.000
_cell.length_c   1.000
_cell.angle_alpha   90.00
_cell.angle_beta   90.00
_cell.angle_gamma   90.00
#
_symmetry.space_group_name_H-M   'P 1'
#
loop_
_entity.id
_entity.type
_entity.pdbx_description
1 polymer ?
#
loop_
_entity_poly.entity_id
_entity_poly.type
_entity_poly.pdbx_seq_one_letter_code
_entity_poly.pdbx_strand_id
1 'polypeptide(L)'
;MKIWIDDIKGYLQGYAMMEQPEAIEVEVDEDFSDFFNYRWDGKSLIYDPDNVPEPEPAPPTDIEVLQAENAELKQLNSKLMINDMNLKKELSEVTEKADDFAQISAKSMLAINQLTNQVKEINETLVEGVE
;
A
#
# COMPACT_ATOMS: atom_id res chain seq x y z
N MET A 1 54.11 18.89 12.46
CA MET A 1 53.97 19.49 11.12
C MET A 1 52.74 20.38 11.05
N LYS A 2 52.65 21.28 10.05
CA LYS A 2 51.50 22.16 9.85
C LYS A 2 50.63 21.66 8.71
N ILE A 3 49.32 21.64 8.93
CA ILE A 3 48.32 21.32 7.93
C ILE A 3 47.22 22.39 7.91
N TRP A 4 46.47 22.44 6.82
CA TRP A 4 45.33 23.33 6.64
C TRP A 4 44.07 22.51 6.43
N ILE A 5 43.05 22.74 7.24
CA ILE A 5 41.75 22.05 7.18
C ILE A 5 40.61 23.07 7.05
N ASP A 6 39.47 22.63 6.51
CA ASP A 6 38.26 23.45 6.52
C ASP A 6 37.75 23.63 7.97
N ASP A 7 37.32 24.84 8.34
CA ASP A 7 36.71 25.12 9.65
C ASP A 7 35.25 24.64 9.71
N ILE A 8 35.06 23.35 9.46
CA ILE A 8 33.77 22.67 9.48
C ILE A 8 33.82 21.62 10.59
N LYS A 9 33.00 21.82 11.62
CA LYS A 9 32.92 20.87 12.74
C LYS A 9 32.50 19.49 12.26
N GLY A 10 33.19 18.46 12.73
CA GLY A 10 32.91 17.06 12.40
C GLY A 10 34.02 16.43 11.58
N TYR A 11 33.62 15.57 10.63
CA TYR A 11 34.51 14.79 9.79
C TYR A 11 35.39 15.63 8.88
N LEU A 12 36.70 15.36 8.96
CA LEU A 12 37.68 15.95 8.07
C LEU A 12 37.54 15.33 6.68
N GLN A 13 37.15 16.14 5.70
CA GLN A 13 37.08 15.70 4.29
C GLN A 13 38.46 15.60 3.64
N GLY A 14 39.44 16.30 4.20
CA GLY A 14 40.82 16.33 3.73
C GLY A 14 41.64 17.36 4.49
N TYR A 15 42.93 17.43 4.16
CA TYR A 15 43.82 18.50 4.61
C TYR A 15 44.78 18.88 3.48
N ALA A 16 45.29 20.11 3.53
CA ALA A 16 46.35 20.60 2.66
C ALA A 16 47.66 20.75 3.44
N MET A 17 48.80 20.57 2.75
CA MET A 17 50.14 20.81 3.30
C MET A 17 50.64 22.25 3.05
N MET A 18 49.80 23.09 2.46
CA MET A 18 50.08 24.50 2.16
C MET A 18 48.83 25.33 2.43
N GLU A 19 49.03 26.61 2.78
CA GLU A 19 47.97 27.56 3.08
C GLU A 19 46.90 27.62 1.98
N GLN A 20 45.63 27.53 2.38
CA GLN A 20 44.47 27.69 1.49
C GLN A 20 43.64 28.92 1.92
N PRO A 21 43.01 29.63 0.98
CA PRO A 21 42.33 30.91 1.24
C PRO A 21 41.19 30.91 2.28
N GLU A 22 40.72 29.74 2.71
CA GLU A 22 39.59 29.59 3.65
C GLU A 22 39.83 28.50 4.72
N ALA A 23 41.04 27.92 4.75
CA ALA A 23 41.38 26.87 5.67
C ALA A 23 42.13 27.41 6.89
N ILE A 24 41.98 26.74 8.03
CA ILE A 24 42.65 27.07 9.28
C ILE A 24 43.94 26.26 9.42
N GLU A 25 45.00 26.91 9.92
CA GLU A 25 46.27 26.24 10.24
C GLU A 25 46.13 25.43 11.53
N VAL A 26 46.50 24.15 11.48
CA VAL A 26 46.54 23.24 12.63
C VAL A 26 47.90 22.57 12.69
N GLU A 27 48.49 22.55 13.89
CA GLU A 27 49.73 21.81 14.15
C GLU A 27 49.41 20.37 14.60
N VAL A 28 50.00 19.40 13.91
CA VAL A 28 49.80 17.96 14.13
C VAL A 28 51.15 17.24 14.24
N ASP A 29 51.16 15.98 14.69
CA ASP A 29 52.38 15.17 14.75
C ASP A 29 52.94 14.87 13.34
N GLU A 30 54.23 14.52 13.24
CA GLU A 30 54.90 14.24 11.95
C GLU A 30 54.33 13.02 11.19
N ASP A 31 53.61 12.12 11.88
CA ASP A 31 53.00 10.91 11.31
C ASP A 31 51.46 10.98 11.30
N PHE A 32 50.91 12.14 10.96
CA PHE A 32 49.46 12.34 10.82
C PHE A 32 48.91 11.72 9.53
N SER A 33 49.15 10.43 9.35
CA SER A 33 48.75 9.65 8.17
C SER A 33 47.32 9.10 8.28
N ASP A 34 46.78 9.02 9.49
CA ASP A 34 45.47 8.45 9.81
C ASP A 34 44.38 9.50 10.08
N PHE A 35 44.46 10.65 9.41
CA PHE A 35 43.60 11.81 9.66
C PHE A 35 42.09 11.55 9.62
N PHE A 36 41.64 10.50 8.92
CA PHE A 36 40.23 10.09 8.88
C PHE A 36 39.69 9.63 10.25
N ASN A 37 40.59 9.25 11.17
CA ASN A 37 40.26 8.94 12.56
C ASN A 37 40.17 10.20 13.43
N TYR A 38 40.25 11.40 12.85
CA TYR A 38 40.16 12.65 13.59
C TYR A 38 38.93 13.46 13.16
N ARG A 39 38.41 14.23 14.11
CA ARG A 39 37.33 15.19 13.88
C ARG A 39 37.69 16.57 14.39
N TRP A 40 37.21 17.59 13.71
CA TRP A 40 37.34 18.97 14.13
C TRP A 40 36.19 19.35 15.08
N ASP A 41 36.48 19.86 16.27
CA ASP A 41 35.46 20.31 17.23
C ASP A 41 35.20 21.84 17.20
N GLY A 42 35.94 22.58 16.36
CA GLY A 42 35.97 24.04 16.32
C GLY A 42 37.14 24.67 17.09
N LYS A 43 38.00 23.85 17.70
CA LYS A 43 39.16 24.32 18.48
C LYS A 43 40.39 23.42 18.35
N SER A 44 40.19 22.11 18.30
CA SER A 44 41.26 21.10 18.23
C SER A 44 40.80 19.85 17.49
N LEU A 45 41.77 19.10 16.99
CA LEU A 45 41.53 17.76 16.45
C LEU A 45 41.34 16.76 17.59
N ILE A 46 40.27 15.99 17.51
CA ILE A 46 39.92 14.92 18.45
C ILE A 46 40.03 13.60 17.72
N TYR A 47 40.77 12.64 18.29
CA TYR A 47 40.80 11.27 17.80
C TYR A 47 39.44 10.61 18.04
N ASP A 48 38.72 10.32 16.96
CA ASP A 48 37.39 9.74 16.90
C ASP A 48 37.32 8.79 15.67
N PRO A 49 37.67 7.51 15.84
CA PRO A 49 37.70 6.55 14.73
C PRO A 49 36.31 6.24 14.16
N ASP A 50 35.24 6.56 14.90
CA ASP A 50 33.86 6.32 14.50
C ASP A 50 33.23 7.55 13.81
N ASN A 51 33.98 8.63 13.61
CA ASN A 51 33.49 9.88 13.03
C ASN A 51 33.33 9.86 11.50
N VAL A 52 33.80 8.81 10.83
CA VAL A 52 33.53 8.59 9.40
C VAL A 52 32.01 8.56 9.19
N PRO A 53 31.44 9.43 8.35
CA PRO A 53 30.00 9.41 8.08
C PRO A 53 29.57 8.05 7.54
N GLU A 54 28.45 7.53 8.04
CA GLU A 54 27.83 6.37 7.42
C GLU A 54 27.49 6.69 5.96
N PRO A 55 27.73 5.75 5.02
CA PRO A 55 27.35 5.96 3.64
C PRO A 55 25.83 6.17 3.56
N GLU A 56 25.40 7.08 2.68
CA GLU A 56 23.98 7.21 2.41
C GLU A 56 23.40 5.86 1.96
N PRO A 57 22.19 5.48 2.43
CA PRO A 57 21.57 4.23 2.02
C PRO A 57 21.41 4.24 0.49
N ALA A 58 21.85 3.16 -0.14
CA ALA A 58 21.69 3.01 -1.57
C ALA A 58 20.19 3.09 -1.93
N PRO A 59 19.84 3.76 -3.04
CA PRO A 59 18.47 3.71 -3.53
C PRO A 59 18.08 2.24 -3.81
N PRO A 60 16.79 1.89 -3.66
CA PRO A 60 16.33 0.54 -3.93
C PRO A 60 16.67 0.16 -5.37
N THR A 61 17.14 -1.06 -5.55
CA THR A 61 17.43 -1.61 -6.86
C THR A 61 16.13 -1.86 -7.63
N ASP A 62 16.20 -1.89 -8.96
CA ASP A 62 15.06 -2.24 -9.81
C ASP A 62 14.44 -3.60 -9.41
N ILE A 63 15.28 -4.54 -8.93
CA ILE A 63 14.83 -5.86 -8.46
C ILE A 63 13.96 -5.73 -7.22
N GLU A 64 14.35 -4.91 -6.24
CA GLU A 64 13.58 -4.71 -5.00
C GLU A 64 12.25 -4.02 -5.28
N VAL A 65 12.25 -3.02 -6.18
CA VAL A 65 11.02 -2.36 -6.64
C VAL A 65 10.09 -3.37 -7.32
N LEU A 66 10.59 -4.16 -8.26
CA LEU A 66 9.79 -5.17 -8.96
C LEU A 66 9.28 -6.27 -8.02
N GLN A 67 10.02 -6.62 -6.97
CA GLN A 67 9.55 -7.57 -5.96
C GLN A 67 8.40 -6.99 -5.12
N ALA A 68 8.49 -5.72 -4.74
CA ALA A 68 7.42 -5.02 -4.03
C ALA A 68 6.14 -4.93 -4.88
N GLU A 69 6.27 -4.48 -6.14
CA GLU A 69 5.14 -4.41 -7.08
C GLU A 69 4.50 -5.79 -7.32
N ASN A 70 5.30 -6.85 -7.46
CA ASN A 70 4.79 -8.21 -7.60
C ASN A 70 4.05 -8.70 -6.34
N ALA A 71 4.50 -8.32 -5.15
CA ALA A 71 3.81 -8.66 -3.91
C ALA A 71 2.44 -7.97 -3.83
N GLU A 72 2.37 -6.69 -4.21
CA GLU A 72 1.12 -5.94 -4.29
C GLU A 72 0.16 -6.53 -5.32
N LEU A 73 0.65 -6.86 -6.52
CA LEU A 73 -0.14 -7.50 -7.57
C LEU A 73 -0.71 -8.86 -7.11
N LYS A 74 0.09 -9.68 -6.42
CA LYS A 74 -0.40 -10.96 -5.87
C LYS A 74 -1.51 -10.72 -4.86
N GLN A 75 -1.36 -9.75 -3.96
CA GLN A 75 -2.38 -9.43 -2.98
C GLN A 75 -3.68 -8.93 -3.64
N LEU A 76 -3.57 -8.05 -4.63
CA LEU A 76 -4.71 -7.55 -5.39
C LEU A 76 -5.43 -8.70 -6.12
N ASN A 77 -4.68 -9.59 -6.76
CA ASN A 77 -5.23 -10.74 -7.46
C ASN A 77 -6.01 -11.67 -6.50
N SER A 78 -5.49 -11.93 -5.30
CA SER A 78 -6.22 -12.69 -4.28
C SER A 78 -7.52 -12.01 -3.85
N LYS A 79 -7.52 -10.68 -3.67
CA LYS A 79 -8.76 -9.93 -3.33
C LYS A 79 -9.79 -10.02 -4.46
N LEU A 80 -9.36 -9.91 -5.72
CA LEU A 80 -10.24 -10.03 -6.88
C LEU A 80 -10.86 -11.42 -6.97
N MET A 81 -10.09 -12.48 -6.74
CA MET A 81 -10.60 -13.85 -6.72
C MET A 81 -11.67 -14.07 -5.65
N ILE A 82 -11.47 -13.53 -4.44
CA ILE A 82 -12.48 -13.60 -3.37
C ILE A 82 -13.76 -12.84 -3.77
N ASN A 83 -13.61 -11.67 -4.37
CA ASN A 83 -14.75 -10.88 -4.83
C ASN A 83 -15.55 -11.64 -5.93
N ASP A 84 -14.86 -12.22 -6.91
CA ASP A 84 -15.51 -13.06 -7.94
C ASP A 84 -16.30 -14.23 -7.34
N MET A 85 -15.75 -14.90 -6.33
CA MET A 85 -16.47 -15.97 -5.62
C MET A 85 -17.72 -15.46 -4.90
N ASN A 86 -17.63 -14.31 -4.23
CA ASN A 86 -18.79 -13.70 -3.55
C ASN A 86 -19.88 -13.28 -4.54
N LEU A 87 -19.50 -12.63 -5.64
CA LEU A 87 -20.44 -12.24 -6.70
C LEU A 87 -21.15 -13.44 -7.32
N LYS A 88 -20.43 -14.55 -7.56
CA LYS A 88 -21.04 -15.80 -8.04
C LYS A 88 -22.03 -16.37 -7.04
N LYS A 89 -21.73 -16.30 -5.75
CA LYS A 89 -22.65 -16.73 -4.69
C LYS A 89 -23.91 -15.86 -4.65
N GLU A 90 -23.74 -14.54 -4.63
CA GLU A 90 -24.86 -13.59 -4.66
C GLU A 90 -25.74 -13.77 -5.90
N LEU A 91 -25.13 -13.99 -7.07
CA LEU A 91 -25.87 -14.27 -8.30
C LEU A 91 -26.70 -15.56 -8.19
N SER A 92 -26.15 -16.61 -7.59
CA SER A 92 -26.89 -17.85 -7.34
C SER A 92 -28.09 -17.63 -6.43
N GLU A 93 -27.93 -16.90 -5.33
CA GLU A 93 -29.00 -16.58 -4.39
C GLU A 93 -30.10 -15.71 -5.04
N VAL A 94 -29.71 -14.75 -5.88
CA VAL A 94 -30.68 -13.91 -6.62
C VAL A 94 -31.45 -14.74 -7.65
N THR A 95 -30.77 -15.67 -8.33
CA THR A 95 -31.40 -16.56 -9.31
C THR A 95 -32.44 -17.46 -8.64
N GLU A 96 -32.10 -18.07 -7.50
CA GLU A 96 -33.01 -18.90 -6.72
C GLU A 96 -34.26 -18.11 -6.28
N LYS A 97 -34.07 -16.88 -5.77
CA LYS A 97 -35.19 -16.00 -5.41
C LYS A 97 -36.07 -15.63 -6.60
N ALA A 98 -35.48 -15.44 -7.78
CA ALA A 98 -36.23 -15.13 -8.99
C ALA A 98 -37.09 -16.33 -9.42
N ASP A 99 -36.56 -17.54 -9.33
CA ASP A 99 -37.29 -18.79 -9.62
C ASP A 99 -38.45 -19.01 -8.63
N ASP A 100 -38.20 -18.79 -7.34
CA ASP A 100 -39.24 -18.85 -6.30
C ASP A 100 -40.36 -17.84 -6.57
N PHE A 101 -40.01 -16.61 -6.95
CA PHE A 101 -40.99 -15.58 -7.29
C PHE A 101 -41.82 -15.96 -8.52
N ALA A 102 -41.19 -16.52 -9.55
CA ALA A 102 -41.89 -17.03 -10.72
C ALA A 102 -42.88 -18.15 -10.34
N GLN A 103 -42.48 -19.06 -9.46
CA GLN A 103 -43.34 -20.15 -8.98
C GLN A 103 -44.54 -19.61 -8.18
N ILE A 104 -44.32 -18.65 -7.28
CA ILE A 104 -45.38 -17.99 -6.50
C ILE A 104 -46.35 -17.28 -7.45
N SER A 105 -45.84 -16.51 -8.41
CA SER A 105 -46.65 -15.81 -9.41
C SER A 105 -47.54 -16.77 -10.19
N ALA A 106 -47.00 -17.90 -10.65
CA ALA A 106 -47.78 -18.92 -11.34
C ALA A 106 -48.89 -19.52 -10.47
N LYS A 107 -48.59 -19.85 -9.20
CA LYS A 107 -49.59 -20.36 -8.24
C LYS A 107 -50.69 -19.33 -7.98
N SER A 108 -50.32 -18.06 -7.81
CA SER A 108 -51.29 -16.97 -7.62
C SER A 108 -52.19 -16.78 -8.84
N MET A 109 -51.66 -16.84 -10.06
CA MET A 109 -52.49 -16.78 -11.28
C MET A 109 -53.50 -17.92 -11.35
N LEU A 110 -53.10 -19.14 -11.00
CA LEU A 110 -54.01 -20.29 -10.95
C LEU A 110 -55.13 -20.06 -9.92
N ALA A 111 -54.79 -19.59 -8.72
CA ALA A 111 -55.78 -19.28 -7.69
C ALA A 111 -56.74 -18.17 -8.11
N ILE A 112 -56.24 -17.11 -8.77
CA ILE A 112 -57.07 -16.03 -9.31
C ILE A 112 -58.07 -16.57 -10.35
N ASN A 113 -57.61 -17.43 -11.27
CA ASN A 113 -58.49 -18.04 -12.27
C ASN A 113 -59.58 -18.90 -11.62
N GLN A 114 -59.22 -19.68 -10.60
CA GLN A 114 -60.20 -20.47 -9.83
C GLN A 114 -61.24 -19.60 -9.14
N LEU A 115 -60.80 -18.55 -8.44
CA LEU A 115 -61.71 -17.60 -7.77
C LEU A 115 -62.60 -16.86 -8.78
N THR A 116 -62.04 -16.47 -9.94
CA THR A 116 -62.81 -15.82 -11.01
C THR A 116 -63.94 -16.71 -11.52
N ASN A 117 -63.66 -18.00 -11.72
CA ASN A 117 -64.68 -18.97 -12.13
C ASN A 117 -65.73 -19.17 -11.02
N GLN A 118 -65.32 -19.32 -9.76
CA GLN A 118 -66.25 -19.45 -8.64
C GLN A 118 -67.19 -18.24 -8.51
N VAL A 119 -66.66 -17.02 -8.65
CA VAL A 119 -67.46 -15.79 -8.63
C VAL A 119 -68.47 -15.78 -9.79
N LYS A 120 -68.06 -16.24 -10.98
CA LYS A 120 -68.95 -16.33 -12.14
C LYS A 120 -70.12 -17.30 -11.86
N GLU A 121 -69.84 -18.50 -11.37
CA GLU A 121 -70.86 -19.52 -11.03
C GLU A 121 -71.85 -19.02 -9.96
N ILE A 122 -71.34 -18.35 -8.92
CA ILE A 122 -72.18 -17.73 -7.88
C ILE A 122 -73.12 -16.67 -8.49
N ASN A 123 -72.59 -15.81 -9.36
CA ASN A 123 -73.39 -14.77 -10.00
C ASN A 123 -74.48 -15.35 -10.91
N GLU A 124 -74.20 -16.41 -11.67
CA GLU A 124 -75.19 -17.10 -12.50
C GLU A 124 -76.31 -17.70 -11.64
N THR A 125 -75.96 -18.39 -10.55
CA THR A 125 -76.95 -19.00 -9.63
C THR A 125 -77.85 -17.95 -8.95
N LEU A 126 -77.30 -16.79 -8.59
CA LEU A 126 -78.07 -15.70 -7.98
C LEU A 126 -79.06 -15.06 -8.96
N VAL A 127 -78.72 -14.99 -10.26
CA VAL A 127 -79.61 -14.42 -11.28
C VAL A 127 -80.81 -15.36 -11.53
N GLU A 128 -80.60 -16.67 -11.54
CA GLU A 128 -81.67 -17.66 -11.72
C GLU A 128 -82.63 -17.75 -10.52
N GLY A 129 -82.17 -17.45 -9.30
CA GLY A 129 -82.99 -17.48 -8.08
C GLY A 129 -83.90 -16.27 -7.86
N VAL A 130 -83.94 -15.30 -8.80
CA VAL A 130 -84.72 -14.05 -8.72
C VAL A 130 -85.95 -14.06 -9.66
N GLU A 131 -86.15 -15.13 -10.46
CA GLU A 131 -87.40 -15.38 -11.21
C GLU A 131 -88.50 -16.04 -10.36
#